data_AF-A0A741N8D6-F1
#
_entry.id   AF-A0A741N8D6-F1
#
_cell.length_a   1.000
_cell.length_b   1.000
_cell.length_c   1.000
_cell.angle_alpha   90.00
_cell.angle_beta   90.00
_cell.angle_gamma   90.00
#
_symmetry.space_group_name_H-M   'P 1'
#
loop_
_entity.id
_entity.type
_entity.pdbx_description
1 polymer ?
#
loop_
_entity_poly.entity_id
_entity_poly.type
_entity_poly.pdbx_seq_one_letter_code
_entity_poly.pdbx_strand_id
1 'polypeptide(L)' 'MKKSSRMSVIHPHAAGVDIGAEFHVVAVPPDADAAPVRTFQRFTGDLHR' A
#
# COMPACT_ATOMS: atom_id res chain seq x y z
N MET A 1 16.46 -12.89 -25.10
CA MET A 1 15.98 -12.09 -23.95
C MET A 1 14.50 -11.78 -24.18
N LYS A 2 13.57 -12.38 -23.44
CA LYS A 2 12.14 -12.10 -23.63
C LYS A 2 11.85 -10.68 -23.13
N LYS A 3 11.46 -9.75 -24.01
CA LYS A 3 10.86 -8.48 -23.60
C LYS A 3 9.61 -8.83 -22.79
N SER A 4 9.67 -8.63 -21.47
CA SER A 4 8.47 -8.58 -20.65
C SER A 4 7.57 -7.51 -21.28
N SER A 5 6.43 -7.91 -21.85
CA SER A 5 5.40 -6.95 -22.21
C SER A 5 5.03 -6.25 -20.92
N ARG A 6 5.38 -4.97 -20.79
CA ARG A 6 5.00 -4.16 -19.63
C ARG A 6 3.49 -4.33 -19.45
N MET A 7 3.10 -5.00 -18.36
CA MET A 7 1.69 -5.17 -18.04
C MET A 7 1.07 -3.78 -17.90
N SER A 8 -0.08 -3.56 -18.53
CA SER A 8 -0.82 -2.32 -18.35
C SER A 8 -1.30 -2.23 -16.92
N VAL A 9 -1.01 -1.12 -16.25
CA VAL A 9 -1.59 -0.81 -14.94
C VAL A 9 -3.09 -0.53 -15.14
N ILE A 10 -3.95 -1.32 -14.49
CA ILE A 10 -5.41 -1.16 -14.56
C ILE A 10 -5.90 -0.17 -13.50
N HIS A 11 -5.27 -0.16 -12.32
CA HIS A 11 -5.61 0.70 -11.20
C HIS A 11 -4.35 1.46 -10.72
N PRO A 12 -4.12 2.70 -11.20
CA PRO A 12 -2.89 3.43 -10.90
C PRO A 12 -2.75 3.84 -9.43
N HIS A 13 -3.86 3.90 -8.68
CA HIS A 13 -3.89 4.29 -7.27
C HIS A 13 -4.21 3.11 -6.34
N ALA A 14 -4.02 1.86 -6.79
CA ALA A 14 -4.21 0.71 -5.93
C ALA A 14 -3.18 0.70 -4.80
N ALA A 15 -3.63 0.42 -3.58
CA ALA A 15 -2.76 0.18 -2.42
C ALA A 15 -2.54 -1.32 -2.21
N GLY A 16 -1.33 -1.69 -1.80
CA GLY A 16 -1.03 -2.99 -1.21
C GLY A 16 -1.30 -2.94 0.29
N VAL A 17 -1.92 -3.99 0.83
CA VAL A 17 -2.23 -4.10 2.26
C VAL A 17 -1.79 -5.47 2.78
N ASP A 18 -0.94 -5.47 3.81
CA ASP A 18 -0.59 -6.65 4.61
C ASP A 18 -1.25 -6.54 5.99
N ILE A 19 -1.97 -7.60 6.39
CA ILE A 19 -2.81 -7.62 7.59
C ILE A 19 -2.21 -8.57 8.62
N GLY A 20 -1.55 -7.99 9.62
CA GLY A 20 -1.07 -8.69 10.81
C GLY A 20 -2.08 -8.65 11.96
N ALA A 21 -1.84 -9.47 12.99
CA ALA A 21 -2.68 -9.54 14.18
C ALA A 21 -2.60 -8.26 15.04
N GLU A 22 -1.44 -7.61 15.08
CA GLU A 22 -1.18 -6.41 15.89
C GLU A 22 -1.30 -5.12 15.08
N PHE A 23 -0.88 -5.15 13.82
CA PHE A 23 -0.84 -4.00 12.93
C PHE A 23 -1.03 -4.37 11.46
N HIS A 24 -1.27 -3.38 10.62
CA HIS A 24 -1.45 -3.50 9.18
C HIS A 24 -0.43 -2.61 8.48
N VAL A 25 0.15 -3.08 7.39
CA VAL A 25 1.08 -2.31 6.56
C VAL A 25 0.37 -1.95 5.26
N VAL A 26 0.33 -0.67 4.94
CA VAL A 26 -0.27 -0.17 3.69
C VAL A 26 0.81 0.50 2.86
N ALA A 27 0.89 0.14 1.58
CA ALA A 27 1.79 0.74 0.61
C ALA A 27 0.98 1.32 -0.56
N VAL A 28 1.21 2.58 -0.88
CA VAL A 28 0.68 3.28 -2.06
C VAL A 28 1.81 3.56 -3.06
N PRO A 29 1.52 3.97 -4.30
CA PRO A 29 2.55 4.47 -5.21
C PRO A 29 3.40 5.58 -4.55
N PRO A 30 4.72 5.62 -4.82
CA PRO A 30 5.66 6.51 -4.13
C PRO A 30 5.40 8.00 -4.39
N ASP A 31 4.67 8.33 -5.45
CA ASP A 31 4.25 9.68 -5.82
C ASP A 31 2.91 10.10 -5.20
N ALA A 32 2.20 9.18 -4.53
CA ALA A 32 0.88 9.46 -3.95
C ALA A 32 0.93 10.09 -2.54
N ASP A 33 2.03 9.91 -1.79
CA ASP A 33 2.19 10.43 -0.43
C ASP A 33 3.67 10.61 -0.08
N ALA A 34 4.01 11.56 0.81
CA ALA A 34 5.37 11.75 1.32
C ALA A 34 5.85 10.58 2.21
N ALA A 35 4.93 9.86 2.83
CA ALA A 35 5.14 8.61 3.56
C ALA A 35 4.34 7.47 2.87
N PRO A 36 4.82 6.94 1.74
CA PRO A 36 4.06 6.03 0.88
C PRO A 36 3.87 4.62 1.46
N VAL A 37 4.59 4.30 2.55
CA VAL A 37 4.40 3.06 3.31
C VAL A 37 4.16 3.44 4.77
N ARG A 38 3.04 2.98 5.34
CA ARG A 38 2.62 3.30 6.70
C ARG A 38 2.11 2.08 7.44
N THR A 39 2.32 2.08 8.75
CA THR A 39 1.80 1.08 9.66
C THR A 39 0.61 1.64 10.45
N PHE A 40 -0.47 0.89 10.51
CA PHE A 40 -1.68 1.22 11.26
C PHE A 40 -1.92 0.15 12.33
N GLN A 41 -2.36 0.55 13.52
CA GLN A 41 -2.75 -0.44 14.54
C GLN A 41 -4.03 -1.17 14.11
N ARG A 42 -4.23 -2.37 14.66
CA ARG A 42 -5.35 -3.26 14.30
C ARG A 42 -6.74 -2.62 14.47
N PHE A 43 -6.93 -1.75 15.46
CA PHE A 43 -8.23 -1.18 15.76
C PHE A 43 -8.43 0.16 15.07
N THR A 44 -9.61 0.36 14.50
CA THR A 44 -9.97 1.59 13.78
C THR A 44 -9.97 2.84 14.66
N GLY A 45 -10.09 2.68 15.98
CA GLY A 45 -9.94 3.78 16.94
C GLY A 45 -8.54 4.38 16.98
N ASP A 46 -7.52 3.65 16.53
CA ASP A 46 -6.13 4.11 16.49
C ASP A 46 -5.76 4.77 15.15
N LEU A 47 -6.70 4.85 14.19
CA LEU A 47 -6.44 5.35 12.84
C LEU A 47 -6.06 6.84 12.83
N HIS A 48 -6.62 7.63 13.74
CA HIS A 48 -6.40 9.07 13.88
C HIS A 48 -5.83 9.37 15.27
N ARG A 49 -4.51 9.35 15.40
CA ARG A 49 -3.76 9.84 16.58
C ARG A 49 -2.95 11.07 16.19
#